data_AF-A0A0S8IEU2-F1
#
_entry.id   AF-A0A0S8IEU2-F1
#
_cell.length_a   1.000
_cell.length_b   1.000
_cell.length_c   1.000
_cell.angle_alpha   90.00
_cell.angle_beta   90.00
_cell.angle_gamma   90.00
#
_symmetry.space_group_name_H-M   'P 1'
#
loop_
_entity.id
_entity.type
_entity.pdbx_description
1 polymer ?
#
loop_
_entity_poly.entity_id
_entity_poly.type
_entity_poly.pdbx_seq_one_letter_code
_entity_poly.pdbx_strand_id
1 'polypeptide(L)'
;MGIRGPGKSAAVHTPVGSVVETLPCEIQVKKWFADIETVKKMYTAASRSLNIQNEEEILVGFFESELDFGNIVENSEKVKVRERALGPDIITFTDNTFQSLSNDDIVKSTVVVTNTDEDQEWVEGVDYEIDYTSGKVRHIFAAGPGGTAKSAGVSSGSAINSVPLSLTVEKKVTVHYEYFTTKIKDFDYSINYERGSIARKEGCTLVSGAKIYVNYKVQELVKDEIIALSIDQAHVWILNRIGSEWESSPDDNLKYGEAYFALFLIAKMSAANLIYEKRSDEVEEAAKELNLISEDYRRMALSFLQDYIKYPVSKRAVRKIRNDTWPLDWGVL
;
A
#
# COMPACT_ATOMS: atom_id res chain seq x y z
N MET A 1 -6.33 -31.66 -26.33
CA MET A 1 -5.49 -31.48 -27.54
C MET A 1 -4.10 -31.09 -27.06
N GLY A 2 -3.10 -31.95 -27.27
CA GLY A 2 -1.74 -31.71 -26.77
C GLY A 2 -1.02 -30.62 -27.56
N ILE A 3 -0.53 -29.61 -26.86
CA ILE A 3 0.30 -28.54 -27.42
C ILE A 3 1.61 -29.18 -27.89
N ARG A 4 1.82 -29.20 -29.21
CA ARG A 4 3.08 -29.63 -29.80
C ARG A 4 4.15 -28.63 -29.38
N GLY A 5 5.16 -29.11 -28.65
CA GLY A 5 6.35 -28.31 -28.32
C GLY A 5 7.07 -27.81 -29.57
N PRO A 6 8.01 -26.86 -29.42
CA PRO A 6 8.78 -26.30 -30.52
C PRO A 6 9.42 -27.45 -31.30
N GLY A 7 9.05 -27.58 -32.57
CA GLY A 7 9.55 -28.64 -33.43
C GLY A 7 11.07 -28.64 -33.44
N LYS A 8 11.67 -29.84 -33.40
CA LYS A 8 13.11 -30.05 -33.56
C LYS A 8 13.62 -29.13 -34.67
N SER A 9 14.57 -28.26 -34.34
CA SER A 9 15.22 -27.33 -35.27
C SER A 9 15.52 -28.06 -36.58
N ALA A 10 14.73 -27.77 -37.61
CA ALA A 10 14.98 -28.29 -38.93
C ALA A 10 16.31 -27.66 -39.39
N ALA A 11 17.32 -28.50 -39.63
CA ALA A 11 18.54 -28.04 -40.24
C ALA A 11 18.17 -27.47 -41.62
N VAL A 12 18.23 -26.15 -41.74
CA VAL A 12 18.03 -25.46 -43.02
C VAL A 12 19.26 -25.74 -43.86
N HIS A 13 19.20 -26.80 -44.66
CA HIS A 13 20.22 -27.09 -45.66
C HIS A 13 19.96 -26.19 -46.86
N THR A 14 20.72 -25.10 -46.97
CA THR A 14 20.77 -24.33 -48.21
C THR A 14 21.35 -25.21 -49.33
N PRO A 15 20.73 -25.25 -50.53
CA PRO A 15 21.24 -26.01 -51.65
C PRO A 15 22.71 -25.71 -51.94
N VAL A 16 23.49 -26.74 -52.25
CA VAL A 16 24.90 -26.59 -52.67
C VAL A 16 24.95 -25.71 -53.92
N GLY A 17 25.55 -24.53 -53.81
CA GLY A 17 25.60 -23.51 -54.88
C GLY A 17 24.69 -22.28 -54.68
N SER A 18 23.98 -22.19 -53.55
CA SER A 18 23.23 -20.98 -53.20
C SER A 18 24.22 -19.83 -52.93
N VAL A 19 24.01 -18.68 -53.59
CA VAL A 19 24.78 -17.46 -53.33
C VAL A 19 24.49 -17.02 -51.90
N VAL A 20 25.51 -17.06 -51.03
CA VAL A 20 25.42 -16.49 -49.68
C VAL A 20 25.49 -14.97 -49.83
N GLU A 21 24.34 -14.33 -50.01
CA GLU A 21 24.24 -12.88 -49.93
C GLU A 21 24.44 -12.46 -48.48
N THR A 22 25.66 -12.03 -48.18
CA THR A 22 26.01 -11.50 -46.87
C THR A 22 25.55 -10.04 -46.85
N LEU A 23 24.30 -9.81 -46.47
CA LEU A 23 23.81 -8.45 -46.25
C LEU A 23 24.43 -7.93 -44.95
N PRO A 24 25.18 -6.82 -44.98
CA PRO A 24 25.62 -6.19 -43.75
C PRO A 24 24.39 -5.69 -43.00
N CYS A 25 24.00 -6.37 -41.92
CA CYS A 25 23.05 -5.78 -40.97
C CYS A 25 23.84 -4.90 -39.99
N GLU A 26 23.61 -3.59 -40.06
CA GLU A 26 24.12 -2.68 -39.04
C GLU A 26 23.18 -2.78 -37.83
N ILE A 27 23.59 -3.53 -36.80
CA ILE A 27 22.86 -3.57 -35.54
C ILE A 27 23.28 -2.32 -34.76
N GLN A 28 22.44 -1.28 -34.81
CA GLN A 28 22.62 -0.11 -33.94
C GLN A 28 22.13 -0.47 -32.54
N VAL A 29 23.06 -0.84 -31.66
CA VAL A 29 22.77 -1.00 -30.24
C VAL A 29 22.67 0.40 -29.64
N LYS A 30 21.44 0.82 -29.33
CA LYS A 30 21.19 2.10 -28.66
C LYS A 30 21.86 2.07 -27.28
N LYS A 31 22.77 3.00 -27.04
CA LYS A 31 23.58 3.02 -25.82
C LYS A 31 23.04 4.07 -24.85
N TRP A 32 22.14 3.64 -23.97
CA TRP A 32 21.69 4.45 -22.83
C TRP A 32 22.75 4.49 -21.74
N PHE A 33 22.74 5.53 -20.91
CA PHE A 33 23.54 5.57 -19.68
C PHE A 33 22.88 4.73 -18.58
N ALA A 34 21.55 4.73 -18.54
CA ALA A 34 20.71 4.02 -17.60
C ALA A 34 20.02 2.81 -18.23
N ASP A 35 19.93 1.75 -17.44
CA ASP A 35 19.16 0.55 -17.74
C ASP A 35 17.75 0.62 -17.15
N ILE A 36 16.80 -0.06 -17.81
CA ILE A 36 15.40 -0.16 -17.38
C ILE A 36 15.31 -0.67 -15.95
N GLU A 37 16.14 -1.65 -15.57
CA GLU A 37 16.13 -2.25 -14.24
C GLU A 37 16.51 -1.23 -13.16
N THR A 38 17.51 -0.38 -13.40
CA THR A 38 17.89 0.71 -12.49
C THR A 38 16.76 1.72 -12.32
N VAL A 39 16.13 2.18 -13.40
CA VAL A 39 15.00 3.13 -13.30
C VAL A 39 13.82 2.48 -12.57
N LYS A 40 13.53 1.21 -12.84
CA LYS A 40 12.48 0.45 -12.16
C LYS A 40 12.75 0.32 -10.66
N LYS A 41 13.98 -0.04 -10.26
CA LYS A 41 14.39 -0.09 -8.85
C LYS A 41 14.22 1.27 -8.17
N MET A 42 14.68 2.35 -8.79
CA MET A 42 14.53 3.69 -8.24
C MET A 42 13.06 4.13 -8.16
N TYR A 43 12.24 3.81 -9.17
CA TYR A 43 10.80 4.07 -9.16
C TYR A 43 10.14 3.35 -7.99
N THR A 44 10.38 2.04 -7.85
CA THR A 44 9.78 1.23 -6.77
C THR A 44 10.21 1.66 -5.37
N ALA A 45 11.43 2.17 -5.22
CA ALA A 45 11.92 2.71 -3.95
C ALA A 45 11.24 4.03 -3.57
N ALA A 46 10.78 4.80 -4.55
CA ALA A 46 10.16 6.09 -4.33
C ALA A 46 8.61 6.04 -4.34
N SER A 47 8.02 5.10 -5.07
CA SER A 47 6.58 4.88 -5.08
C SER A 47 6.13 4.29 -3.75
N ARG A 48 5.13 4.88 -3.11
CA ARG A 48 4.51 4.30 -1.92
C ARG A 48 3.58 3.18 -2.34
N SER A 49 3.76 1.98 -1.77
CA SER A 49 2.77 0.91 -1.92
C SER A 49 1.45 1.36 -1.29
N LEU A 50 0.36 1.25 -2.04
CA LEU A 50 -0.98 1.52 -1.50
C LEU A 50 -1.46 0.29 -0.73
N ASN A 51 -1.86 0.47 0.53
CA ASN A 51 -2.41 -0.61 1.34
C ASN A 51 -3.94 -0.53 1.27
N ILE A 52 -4.56 -1.49 0.59
CA ILE A 52 -6.02 -1.63 0.54
C ILE A 52 -6.45 -2.57 1.68
N GLN A 53 -7.50 -2.19 2.41
CA GLN A 53 -8.03 -2.98 3.52
C GLN A 53 -9.53 -3.16 3.38
N ASN A 54 -9.98 -4.38 3.63
CA ASN A 54 -11.37 -4.79 3.69
C ASN A 54 -12.16 -4.46 2.42
N GLU A 55 -11.53 -4.59 1.25
CA GLU A 55 -12.25 -4.53 -0.02
C GLU A 55 -13.22 -5.71 -0.08
N GLU A 56 -14.48 -5.41 -0.34
CA GLU A 56 -15.57 -6.36 -0.26
C GLU A 56 -15.85 -6.97 -1.63
N GLU A 57 -15.76 -8.29 -1.73
CA GLU A 57 -16.03 -9.00 -2.97
C GLU A 57 -17.01 -10.16 -2.76
N ILE A 58 -17.78 -10.49 -3.81
CA ILE A 58 -18.72 -11.61 -3.78
C ILE A 58 -18.26 -12.67 -4.78
N LEU A 59 -17.76 -13.78 -4.27
CA LEU A 59 -17.30 -14.88 -5.12
C LEU A 59 -18.48 -15.77 -5.54
N VAL A 60 -18.92 -15.68 -6.80
CA VAL A 60 -19.99 -16.51 -7.35
C VAL A 60 -19.41 -17.68 -8.15
N GLY A 61 -19.70 -18.91 -7.72
CA GLY A 61 -19.27 -20.12 -8.43
C GLY A 61 -17.75 -20.30 -8.46
N PHE A 62 -17.19 -20.38 -9.66
CA PHE A 62 -15.74 -20.49 -9.91
C PHE A 62 -15.24 -19.36 -10.82
N PHE A 63 -16.05 -18.33 -11.00
CA PHE A 63 -15.70 -17.19 -11.84
C PHE A 63 -14.71 -16.29 -11.09
N GLU A 64 -13.83 -15.66 -11.86
CA GLU A 64 -12.98 -14.58 -11.36
C GLU A 64 -13.86 -13.37 -11.03
N SER A 65 -13.70 -12.80 -9.84
CA SER A 65 -14.14 -11.45 -9.49
C SER A 65 -12.97 -10.50 -9.68
N GLU A 66 -13.22 -9.32 -10.23
CA GLU A 66 -12.21 -8.28 -10.39
C GLU A 66 -12.17 -7.42 -9.13
N LEU A 67 -10.97 -7.19 -8.61
CA LEU A 67 -10.69 -6.23 -7.54
C LEU A 67 -10.58 -4.83 -8.14
N ASP A 68 -10.73 -3.81 -7.31
CA ASP A 68 -10.63 -2.40 -7.71
C ASP A 68 -9.26 -2.05 -8.32
N PHE A 69 -8.21 -2.79 -7.91
CA PHE A 69 -6.83 -2.55 -8.36
C PHE A 69 -6.13 -3.83 -8.83
N GLY A 70 -5.43 -3.73 -9.96
CA GLY A 70 -4.43 -4.70 -10.42
C GLY A 70 -3.04 -4.45 -9.82
N ASN A 71 -2.03 -5.16 -10.35
CA ASN A 71 -0.63 -5.07 -9.90
C ASN A 71 -0.45 -5.24 -8.37
N ILE A 72 -1.09 -6.27 -7.84
CA ILE A 72 -1.04 -6.62 -6.42
C ILE A 72 0.35 -7.20 -6.13
N VAL A 73 0.98 -6.75 -5.03
CA VAL A 73 2.26 -7.30 -4.58
C VAL A 73 2.07 -8.77 -4.21
N GLU A 74 2.91 -9.65 -4.76
CA GLU A 74 2.83 -11.09 -4.49
C GLU A 74 2.86 -11.39 -2.98
N ASN A 75 1.95 -12.26 -2.54
CA ASN A 75 1.77 -12.69 -1.15
C ASN A 75 1.47 -11.57 -0.15
N SER A 76 1.05 -10.40 -0.65
CA SER A 76 0.58 -9.30 0.21
C SER A 76 -0.90 -9.44 0.58
N GLU A 77 -1.62 -10.33 -0.09
CA GLU A 77 -3.04 -10.52 0.08
C GLU A 77 -3.39 -11.28 1.37
N LYS A 78 -4.49 -10.88 2.01
CA LYS A 78 -5.14 -11.58 3.10
C LYS A 78 -6.64 -11.61 2.84
N VAL A 79 -7.13 -12.75 2.35
CA VAL A 79 -8.56 -12.98 2.11
C VAL A 79 -9.20 -13.47 3.40
N LYS A 80 -10.26 -12.79 3.82
CA LYS A 80 -10.97 -13.04 5.07
C LYS A 80 -12.45 -13.24 4.80
N VAL A 81 -13.10 -14.05 5.63
CA VAL A 81 -14.56 -14.19 5.67
C VAL A 81 -15.04 -13.78 7.03
N ARG A 82 -16.14 -13.04 7.07
CA ARG A 82 -16.80 -12.67 8.32
C ARG A 82 -17.60 -13.87 8.84
N GLU A 83 -17.30 -14.29 10.06
CA GLU A 83 -17.98 -15.39 10.76
C GLU A 83 -18.52 -14.89 12.10
N ARG A 84 -19.64 -15.45 12.54
CA ARG A 84 -20.21 -15.17 13.85
C ARG A 84 -19.70 -16.22 14.83
N ALA A 85 -19.26 -15.80 16.01
CA ALA A 85 -18.92 -16.74 17.08
C ALA A 85 -20.12 -17.65 17.40
N LEU A 86 -19.88 -18.96 17.51
CA LEU A 86 -20.92 -19.97 17.73
C LEU A 86 -21.61 -19.84 19.11
N GLY A 87 -20.99 -19.11 20.03
CA GLY A 87 -21.54 -18.75 21.34
C GLY A 87 -20.83 -17.52 21.90
N PRO A 88 -21.37 -16.90 22.97
CA PRO A 88 -20.67 -15.81 23.63
C PRO A 88 -19.45 -16.29 24.42
N ASP A 89 -18.44 -15.44 24.49
CA ASP A 89 -17.34 -15.63 25.43
C ASP A 89 -17.76 -15.09 26.81
N ILE A 90 -17.54 -15.88 27.86
CA ILE A 90 -17.78 -15.46 29.24
C ILE A 90 -16.45 -15.09 29.85
N ILE A 91 -16.28 -13.82 30.19
CA ILE A 91 -15.03 -13.27 30.73
C ILE A 91 -15.28 -12.79 32.16
N THR A 92 -14.30 -13.04 33.03
CA THR A 92 -14.30 -12.49 34.39
C THR A 92 -13.21 -11.45 34.48
N PHE A 93 -13.57 -10.18 34.65
CA PHE A 93 -12.62 -9.12 34.92
C PHE A 93 -12.27 -9.12 36.40
N THR A 94 -10.99 -9.33 36.71
CA THR A 94 -10.42 -9.26 38.06
C THR A 94 -9.64 -7.96 38.29
N ASP A 95 -9.14 -7.36 37.22
CA ASP A 95 -8.33 -6.14 37.21
C ASP A 95 -8.41 -5.43 35.84
N ASN A 96 -7.61 -4.36 35.66
CA ASN A 96 -7.54 -3.58 34.42
C ASN A 96 -6.63 -4.21 33.35
N THR A 97 -6.49 -5.54 33.35
CA THR A 97 -5.71 -6.26 32.34
C THR A 97 -6.58 -6.70 31.17
N PHE A 98 -5.94 -6.85 30.02
CA PHE A 98 -6.56 -7.42 28.84
C PHE A 98 -6.78 -8.92 29.01
N GLN A 99 -8.02 -9.35 28.84
CA GLN A 99 -8.45 -10.73 28.76
C GLN A 99 -8.62 -11.12 27.28
N SER A 100 -8.19 -12.32 26.92
CA SER A 100 -8.33 -12.83 25.55
C SER A 100 -9.72 -13.39 25.30
N LEU A 101 -10.26 -13.10 24.12
CA LEU A 101 -11.43 -13.75 23.54
C LEU A 101 -11.02 -15.04 22.82
N SER A 102 -12.00 -15.84 22.42
CA SER A 102 -11.79 -17.10 21.70
C SER A 102 -11.22 -16.92 20.29
N ASN A 103 -11.43 -15.74 19.67
CA ASN A 103 -10.95 -15.44 18.33
C ASN A 103 -10.26 -14.07 18.24
N ASP A 104 -9.28 -14.00 17.34
CA ASP A 104 -8.57 -12.78 16.95
C ASP A 104 -9.26 -12.10 15.73
N ASP A 105 -8.72 -10.97 15.25
CA ASP A 105 -9.23 -10.24 14.07
C ASP A 105 -10.75 -9.96 14.14
N ILE A 106 -11.19 -9.37 15.24
CA ILE A 106 -12.60 -9.05 15.50
C ILE A 106 -13.09 -7.93 14.58
N VAL A 107 -14.31 -8.10 14.08
CA VAL A 107 -14.95 -7.09 13.23
C VAL A 107 -15.38 -5.90 14.08
N LYS A 108 -14.87 -4.72 13.73
CA LYS A 108 -15.24 -3.46 14.40
C LYS A 108 -16.74 -3.26 14.42
N SER A 109 -17.24 -2.72 15.54
CA SER A 109 -18.67 -2.40 15.74
C SER A 109 -19.62 -3.60 15.76
N THR A 110 -19.11 -4.83 15.89
CA THR A 110 -19.95 -6.03 16.07
C THR A 110 -19.94 -6.57 17.49
N VAL A 111 -19.08 -5.99 18.35
CA VAL A 111 -18.90 -6.41 19.73
C VAL A 111 -20.02 -5.85 20.59
N VAL A 112 -20.69 -6.74 21.31
CA VAL A 112 -21.68 -6.41 22.33
C VAL A 112 -21.28 -7.09 23.62
N VAL A 113 -21.02 -6.30 24.66
CA VAL A 113 -20.65 -6.78 26.00
C VAL A 113 -21.85 -6.55 26.92
N THR A 114 -22.34 -7.59 27.56
CA THR A 114 -23.44 -7.52 28.53
C THR A 114 -22.99 -8.03 29.89
N ASN A 115 -23.35 -7.31 30.96
CA ASN A 115 -23.17 -7.81 32.33
C ASN A 115 -24.03 -9.07 32.52
N THR A 116 -23.41 -10.20 32.91
CA THR A 116 -24.10 -11.47 33.05
C THR A 116 -25.18 -11.45 34.15
N ASP A 117 -25.05 -10.57 35.13
CA ASP A 117 -25.97 -10.50 36.28
C ASP A 117 -27.09 -9.46 36.12
N GLU A 118 -26.90 -8.44 35.28
CA GLU A 118 -27.78 -7.26 35.21
C GLU A 118 -28.44 -7.05 33.83
N ASP A 119 -28.10 -7.89 32.84
CA ASP A 119 -28.51 -7.74 31.43
C ASP A 119 -28.27 -6.32 30.87
N GLN A 120 -27.30 -5.61 31.45
CA GLN A 120 -26.94 -4.26 31.05
C GLN A 120 -25.84 -4.32 29.98
N GLU A 121 -26.11 -3.72 28.82
CA GLU A 121 -25.11 -3.51 27.78
C GLU A 121 -24.08 -2.46 28.21
N TRP A 122 -22.81 -2.79 28.02
CA TRP A 122 -21.68 -1.92 28.27
C TRP A 122 -21.32 -1.13 27.01
N VAL A 123 -20.74 0.05 27.19
CA VAL A 123 -20.37 0.96 26.10
C VAL A 123 -18.85 0.96 25.89
N GLU A 124 -18.43 0.69 24.65
CA GLU A 124 -17.01 0.74 24.26
C GLU A 124 -16.42 2.16 24.46
N GLY A 125 -15.22 2.22 25.03
CA GLY A 125 -14.53 3.47 25.39
C GLY A 125 -14.98 4.09 26.72
N VAL A 126 -16.07 3.60 27.32
CA VAL A 126 -16.57 4.03 28.64
C VAL A 126 -16.39 2.93 29.67
N ASP A 127 -16.99 1.77 29.41
CA ASP A 127 -17.00 0.63 30.33
C ASP A 127 -15.92 -0.40 29.96
N TYR A 128 -15.58 -0.53 28.67
CA TYR A 128 -14.56 -1.46 28.20
C TYR A 128 -13.78 -0.92 27.00
N GLU A 129 -12.62 -1.50 26.74
CA GLU A 129 -11.81 -1.26 25.55
C GLU A 129 -11.46 -2.60 24.91
N ILE A 130 -11.45 -2.66 23.58
CA ILE A 130 -11.09 -3.86 22.83
C ILE A 130 -9.93 -3.60 21.85
N ASP A 131 -8.95 -4.50 21.87
CA ASP A 131 -7.97 -4.65 20.81
C ASP A 131 -8.53 -5.63 19.76
N TYR A 132 -9.09 -5.06 18.70
CA TYR A 132 -9.69 -5.79 17.58
C TYR A 132 -8.71 -6.73 16.87
N THR A 133 -7.42 -6.43 16.86
CA THR A 133 -6.44 -7.25 16.14
C THR A 133 -6.07 -8.48 16.95
N SER A 134 -5.80 -8.31 18.24
CA SER A 134 -5.39 -9.42 19.12
C SER A 134 -6.54 -10.13 19.84
N GLY A 135 -7.80 -9.73 19.57
CA GLY A 135 -8.97 -10.35 20.19
C GLY A 135 -9.01 -10.16 21.71
N LYS A 136 -8.55 -9.02 22.22
CA LYS A 136 -8.46 -8.81 23.68
C LYS A 136 -9.38 -7.71 24.15
N VAL A 137 -10.00 -7.90 25.30
CA VAL A 137 -10.90 -6.93 25.94
C VAL A 137 -10.45 -6.64 27.36
N ARG A 138 -10.56 -5.38 27.79
CA ARG A 138 -10.36 -4.98 29.20
C ARG A 138 -11.51 -4.12 29.68
N HIS A 139 -11.85 -4.23 30.95
CA HIS A 139 -12.78 -3.32 31.60
C HIS A 139 -12.08 -2.02 31.98
N ILE A 140 -12.67 -0.89 31.62
CA ILE A 140 -12.20 0.43 32.00
C ILE A 140 -12.75 0.71 33.40
N PHE A 141 -11.90 0.62 34.41
CA PHE A 141 -12.27 1.06 35.74
C PHE A 141 -12.34 2.59 35.73
N ALA A 142 -13.55 3.14 35.72
CA ALA A 142 -13.75 4.50 36.16
C ALA A 142 -13.23 4.55 37.61
N ALA A 143 -12.09 5.22 37.81
CA ALA A 143 -11.57 5.47 39.14
C ALA A 143 -12.57 6.40 39.85
N GLY A 144 -13.58 5.82 40.47
CA GLY A 144 -14.43 6.54 41.40
C GLY A 144 -13.53 7.14 42.48
N PRO A 145 -13.81 8.36 42.98
CA PRO A 145 -13.05 8.92 44.08
C PRO A 145 -13.09 7.90 45.22
N GLY A 146 -11.91 7.45 45.66
CA GLY A 146 -11.77 6.44 46.70
C GLY A 146 -12.66 6.82 47.88
N GLY A 147 -13.62 5.95 48.20
CA GLY A 147 -14.55 6.22 49.30
C GLY A 147 -13.76 6.43 50.58
N THR A 148 -13.73 7.66 51.10
CA THR A 148 -13.20 7.90 52.44
C THR A 148 -14.15 7.26 53.43
N ALA A 149 -13.75 6.14 54.04
CA ALA A 149 -14.44 5.57 55.18
C ALA A 149 -14.45 6.63 56.30
N LYS A 150 -15.60 7.26 56.53
CA LYS A 150 -15.77 8.25 57.58
C LYS A 150 -15.79 7.50 58.92
N SER A 151 -14.76 7.65 59.73
CA SER A 151 -14.69 7.04 61.06
C SER A 151 -15.85 7.55 61.91
N ALA A 152 -16.82 6.69 62.18
CA ALA A 152 -17.89 6.97 63.12
C ALA A 152 -17.31 6.86 64.54
N GLY A 153 -17.05 8.02 65.17
CA GLY A 153 -16.89 8.17 66.61
C GLY A 153 -15.81 7.31 67.28
N VAL A 154 -14.56 7.81 67.31
CA VAL A 154 -13.54 7.27 68.22
C VAL A 154 -13.84 7.80 69.62
N SER A 155 -14.46 6.99 70.48
CA SER A 155 -14.40 7.20 71.93
C SER A 155 -12.98 6.88 72.42
N SER A 156 -12.47 7.68 73.37
CA SER A 156 -11.15 7.48 74.00
C SER A 156 -11.00 6.05 74.54
N GLY A 157 -10.26 5.20 73.83
CA GLY A 157 -9.92 3.85 74.30
C GLY A 157 -9.65 2.80 73.22
N SER A 158 -10.10 2.99 71.98
CA SER A 158 -9.89 2.00 70.90
C SER A 158 -8.69 2.36 70.03
N ALA A 159 -7.60 1.59 70.16
CA ALA A 159 -6.55 1.54 69.16
C ALA A 159 -7.10 0.85 67.91
N ILE A 160 -7.42 1.61 66.86
CA ILE A 160 -7.79 1.04 65.57
C ILE A 160 -6.51 0.58 64.88
N ASN A 161 -6.26 -0.73 64.91
CA ASN A 161 -5.34 -1.36 63.98
C ASN A 161 -6.00 -1.30 62.59
N SER A 162 -5.48 -0.47 61.69
CA SER A 162 -5.91 -0.48 60.30
C SER A 162 -5.56 -1.85 59.69
N VAL A 163 -6.58 -2.65 59.39
CA VAL A 163 -6.40 -3.90 58.63
C VAL A 163 -6.51 -3.56 57.16
N PRO A 164 -5.45 -3.70 56.34
CA PRO A 164 -5.58 -3.54 54.90
C PRO A 164 -6.43 -4.70 54.38
N LEU A 165 -7.65 -4.40 53.96
CA LEU A 165 -8.53 -5.31 53.24
C LEU A 165 -8.40 -5.02 51.75
N SER A 166 -7.87 -5.97 50.99
CA SER A 166 -7.97 -5.96 49.52
C SER A 166 -9.25 -6.70 49.15
N LEU A 167 -10.22 -5.98 48.59
CA LEU A 167 -11.47 -6.56 48.12
C LEU A 167 -11.41 -6.63 46.60
N THR A 168 -11.28 -7.85 46.05
CA THR A 168 -11.31 -8.07 44.61
C THR A 168 -12.77 -8.25 44.18
N VAL A 169 -13.29 -7.31 43.39
CA VAL A 169 -14.62 -7.43 42.79
C VAL A 169 -14.46 -8.12 41.45
N GLU A 170 -14.95 -9.34 41.34
CA GLU A 170 -15.05 -10.05 40.06
C GLU A 170 -16.31 -9.58 39.34
N LYS A 171 -16.16 -9.08 38.11
CA LYS A 171 -17.30 -8.80 37.22
C LYS A 171 -17.31 -9.82 36.09
N LYS A 172 -18.41 -10.54 35.94
CA LYS A 172 -18.62 -11.47 34.82
C LYS A 172 -19.38 -10.78 33.71
N VAL A 173 -18.85 -10.88 32.49
CA VAL A 173 -19.50 -10.36 31.30
C VAL A 173 -19.61 -11.44 30.24
N THR A 174 -20.65 -11.31 29.43
CA THR A 174 -20.92 -12.12 28.26
C THR A 174 -20.61 -11.26 27.03
N VAL A 175 -19.75 -11.73 26.14
CA VAL A 175 -19.29 -10.99 24.96
C VAL A 175 -19.74 -11.69 23.69
N HIS A 176 -20.54 -11.00 22.88
CA HIS A 176 -20.96 -11.43 21.55
C HIS A 176 -20.22 -10.62 20.49
N TYR A 177 -19.68 -11.27 19.45
CA TYR A 177 -18.95 -10.58 18.38
C TYR A 177 -18.90 -11.40 17.08
N GLU A 178 -18.53 -10.72 15.99
CA GLU A 178 -18.13 -11.34 14.73
C GLU A 178 -16.61 -11.21 14.57
N TYR A 179 -15.99 -12.18 13.89
CA TYR A 179 -14.55 -12.19 13.64
C TYR A 179 -14.25 -12.54 12.18
N PHE A 180 -13.02 -12.27 11.76
CA PHE A 180 -12.55 -12.61 10.43
C PHE A 180 -11.76 -13.92 10.43
N THR A 181 -12.24 -14.91 9.67
CA THR A 181 -11.50 -16.14 9.40
C THR A 181 -10.68 -15.97 8.13
N THR A 182 -9.35 -16.11 8.25
CA THR A 182 -8.43 -16.02 7.10
C THR A 182 -8.51 -17.29 6.25
N LYS A 183 -8.55 -17.14 4.93
CA LYS A 183 -8.56 -18.24 3.96
C LYS A 183 -7.17 -18.47 3.39
N ILE A 184 -6.92 -19.70 2.95
CA ILE A 184 -5.60 -20.14 2.51
C ILE A 184 -5.50 -20.02 0.99
N LYS A 185 -4.46 -19.33 0.50
CA LYS A 185 -4.15 -19.23 -0.93
C LYS A 185 -3.88 -20.61 -1.53
N ASP A 186 -4.31 -20.83 -2.76
CA ASP A 186 -4.21 -22.06 -3.54
C ASP A 186 -5.02 -23.26 -3.01
N PHE A 187 -5.56 -23.16 -1.79
CA PHE A 187 -6.52 -24.11 -1.23
C PHE A 187 -7.96 -23.58 -1.32
N ASP A 188 -8.21 -22.40 -0.77
CA ASP A 188 -9.55 -21.79 -0.76
C ASP A 188 -9.78 -20.89 -1.99
N TYR A 189 -8.75 -20.17 -2.43
CA TYR A 189 -8.83 -19.21 -3.53
C TYR A 189 -7.55 -19.18 -4.36
N SER A 190 -7.64 -18.65 -5.57
CA SER A 190 -6.49 -18.21 -6.38
C SER A 190 -6.63 -16.73 -6.72
N ILE A 191 -5.51 -16.04 -6.84
CA ILE A 191 -5.45 -14.62 -7.20
C ILE A 191 -4.53 -14.43 -8.40
N ASN A 192 -4.93 -13.56 -9.33
CA ASN A 192 -4.12 -13.07 -10.43
C ASN A 192 -3.60 -11.68 -10.05
N TYR A 193 -2.31 -11.60 -9.71
CA TYR A 193 -1.67 -10.37 -9.24
C TYR A 193 -1.64 -9.25 -10.27
N GLU A 194 -1.42 -9.57 -11.54
CA GLU A 194 -1.32 -8.57 -12.61
C GLU A 194 -2.69 -7.94 -12.90
N ARG A 195 -3.70 -8.78 -13.09
CA ARG A 195 -5.06 -8.33 -13.42
C ARG A 195 -5.82 -7.82 -12.18
N GLY A 196 -5.42 -8.22 -10.98
CA GLY A 196 -6.19 -7.97 -9.77
C GLY A 196 -7.49 -8.76 -9.76
N SER A 197 -7.47 -10.04 -10.12
CA SER A 197 -8.67 -10.88 -10.07
C SER A 197 -8.54 -12.00 -9.05
N ILE A 198 -9.62 -12.35 -8.38
CA ILE A 198 -9.69 -13.39 -7.36
C ILE A 198 -10.78 -14.41 -7.72
N ALA A 199 -10.46 -15.69 -7.61
CA ALA A 199 -11.38 -16.78 -7.88
C ALA A 199 -11.37 -17.81 -6.76
N ARG A 200 -12.53 -18.40 -6.50
CA ARG A 200 -12.67 -19.53 -5.59
C ARG A 200 -12.10 -20.81 -6.21
N LYS A 201 -11.45 -21.67 -5.42
CA LYS A 201 -11.02 -23.00 -5.85
C LYS A 201 -12.12 -24.05 -5.70
N GLU A 202 -12.04 -25.14 -6.46
CA GLU A 202 -12.94 -26.28 -6.31
C GLU A 202 -12.62 -27.08 -5.04
N GLY A 203 -13.65 -27.49 -4.29
CA GLY A 203 -13.48 -28.29 -3.06
C GLY A 203 -13.09 -27.51 -1.79
N CYS A 204 -13.06 -26.19 -1.83
CA CYS A 204 -12.71 -25.35 -0.69
C CYS A 204 -13.84 -25.19 0.35
N THR A 205 -13.51 -24.54 1.48
CA THR A 205 -14.48 -24.16 2.51
C THR A 205 -15.36 -22.96 2.14
N LEU A 206 -14.94 -22.16 1.14
CA LEU A 206 -15.69 -21.01 0.69
C LEU A 206 -16.99 -21.44 -0.03
N VAL A 207 -18.12 -20.94 0.46
CA VAL A 207 -19.43 -21.18 -0.17
C VAL A 207 -19.60 -20.23 -1.36
N SER A 208 -20.27 -20.68 -2.41
CA SER A 208 -20.58 -19.83 -3.56
C SER A 208 -21.55 -18.72 -3.13
N GLY A 209 -21.25 -17.48 -3.49
CA GLY A 209 -21.98 -16.29 -3.05
C GLY A 209 -21.53 -15.77 -1.69
N ALA A 210 -20.47 -16.33 -1.09
CA ALA A 210 -19.90 -15.80 0.14
C ALA A 210 -19.28 -14.42 -0.10
N LYS A 211 -19.56 -13.49 0.81
CA LYS A 211 -18.92 -12.18 0.88
C LYS A 211 -17.55 -12.34 1.52
N ILE A 212 -16.51 -11.98 0.79
CA ILE A 212 -15.13 -11.99 1.24
C ILE A 212 -14.63 -10.56 1.45
N TYR A 213 -13.58 -10.42 2.25
CA TYR A 213 -12.90 -9.17 2.53
C TYR A 213 -11.43 -9.36 2.23
N VAL A 214 -10.91 -8.61 1.26
CA VAL A 214 -9.52 -8.73 0.81
C VAL A 214 -8.74 -7.54 1.31
N ASN A 215 -7.64 -7.81 2.02
CA ASN A 215 -6.60 -6.83 2.26
C ASN A 215 -5.45 -7.14 1.32
N TYR A 216 -4.84 -6.14 0.67
CA TYR A 216 -3.70 -6.35 -0.20
C TYR A 216 -2.89 -5.09 -0.40
N LYS A 217 -1.66 -5.23 -0.93
CA LYS A 217 -0.82 -4.09 -1.29
C LYS A 217 -0.76 -3.96 -2.80
N VAL A 218 -0.97 -2.75 -3.30
CA VAL A 218 -0.81 -2.42 -4.71
C VAL A 218 0.55 -1.79 -4.92
N GLN A 219 1.26 -2.26 -5.93
CA GLN A 219 2.45 -1.61 -6.44
C GLN A 219 2.13 -0.98 -7.79
N GLU A 220 2.37 0.31 -7.92
CA GLU A 220 2.21 0.98 -9.21
C GLU A 220 3.24 0.42 -10.19
N LEU A 221 2.77 -0.41 -11.12
CA LEU A 221 3.63 -1.00 -12.14
C LEU A 221 3.69 -0.06 -13.34
N VAL A 222 4.82 0.62 -13.51
CA VAL A 222 5.12 1.30 -14.76
C VAL A 222 5.56 0.26 -15.77
N LYS A 223 4.87 0.20 -16.92
CA LYS A 223 5.24 -0.71 -18.01
C LYS A 223 6.65 -0.42 -18.48
N ASP A 224 7.43 -1.48 -18.75
CA ASP A 224 8.82 -1.36 -19.21
C ASP A 224 8.93 -0.53 -20.50
N GLU A 225 7.90 -0.53 -21.34
CA GLU A 225 7.77 0.30 -22.55
C GLU A 225 7.78 1.81 -22.25
N ILE A 226 7.08 2.23 -21.19
CA ILE A 226 7.04 3.63 -20.75
C ILE A 226 8.38 4.03 -20.15
N ILE A 227 9.02 3.12 -19.41
CA ILE A 227 10.36 3.34 -18.86
C ILE A 227 11.37 3.51 -20.00
N ALA A 228 11.37 2.62 -20.99
CA ALA A 228 12.25 2.69 -22.15
C ALA A 228 12.06 4.00 -22.94
N LEU A 229 10.81 4.40 -23.19
CA LEU A 229 10.49 5.66 -23.86
C LEU A 229 10.98 6.88 -23.05
N SER A 230 10.88 6.82 -21.73
CA SER A 230 11.33 7.89 -20.84
C SER A 230 12.86 7.99 -20.80
N ILE A 231 13.56 6.85 -20.77
CA ILE A 231 15.02 6.80 -20.89
C ILE A 231 15.45 7.37 -22.24
N ASP A 232 14.78 7.02 -23.33
CA ASP A 232 15.06 7.56 -24.66
C ASP A 232 14.96 9.08 -24.73
N GLN A 233 13.89 9.65 -24.18
CA GLN A 233 13.69 11.09 -24.14
C GLN A 233 14.71 11.78 -23.23
N ALA A 234 15.03 11.15 -22.09
CA ALA A 234 16.07 11.63 -21.18
C ALA A 234 17.44 11.66 -21.87
N HIS A 235 17.80 10.58 -22.56
CA HIS A 235 19.07 10.42 -23.25
C HIS A 235 19.29 11.52 -24.30
N VAL A 236 18.29 11.71 -25.18
CA VAL A 236 18.33 12.77 -26.20
C VAL A 236 18.43 14.15 -25.56
N TRP A 237 17.70 14.38 -24.45
CA TRP A 237 17.73 15.66 -23.74
C TRP A 237 19.11 15.95 -23.13
N ILE A 238 19.77 14.93 -22.59
CA ILE A 238 21.09 15.01 -21.94
C ILE A 238 22.18 15.21 -22.99
N LEU A 239 22.24 14.37 -24.03
CA LEU A 239 23.25 14.47 -25.10
C LEU A 239 23.23 15.82 -25.80
N ASN A 240 22.05 16.40 -26.02
CA ASN A 240 21.92 17.75 -26.58
C ASN A 240 22.57 18.85 -25.72
N ARG A 241 22.88 18.59 -24.45
CA ARG A 241 23.45 19.56 -23.49
C ARG A 241 24.91 19.31 -23.15
N ILE A 242 25.30 18.04 -23.04
CA ILE A 242 26.68 17.65 -22.69
C ILE A 242 27.54 17.41 -23.96
N GLY A 243 26.91 17.05 -25.08
CA GLY A 243 27.56 16.68 -26.33
C GLY A 243 27.63 15.17 -26.56
N SER A 244 27.72 14.75 -27.82
CA SER A 244 27.73 13.33 -28.21
C SER A 244 29.02 12.59 -27.84
N GLU A 245 30.11 13.29 -27.49
CA GLU A 245 31.36 12.64 -27.06
C GLU A 245 31.22 11.83 -25.77
N TRP A 246 30.18 12.11 -24.98
CA TRP A 246 29.91 11.44 -23.71
C TRP A 246 29.06 10.18 -23.85
N GLU A 247 28.49 9.88 -25.02
CA GLU A 247 27.57 8.75 -25.25
C GLU A 247 28.14 7.39 -24.82
N SER A 248 29.47 7.25 -24.83
CA SER A 248 30.16 6.03 -24.42
C SER A 248 30.82 6.07 -23.04
N SER A 249 30.57 7.11 -22.27
CA SER A 249 31.14 7.28 -20.94
C SER A 249 30.60 6.23 -19.96
N PRO A 250 31.47 5.55 -19.18
CA PRO A 250 31.07 4.62 -18.13
C PRO A 250 30.74 5.31 -16.79
N ASP A 251 30.53 6.63 -16.80
CA ASP A 251 30.38 7.42 -15.59
C ASP A 251 29.02 7.19 -14.91
N ASP A 252 29.05 6.76 -13.64
CA ASP A 252 27.87 6.52 -12.83
C ASP A 252 27.01 7.78 -12.65
N ASN A 253 27.60 8.98 -12.65
CA ASN A 253 26.83 10.22 -12.53
C ASN A 253 25.91 10.45 -13.74
N LEU A 254 26.37 10.10 -14.95
CA LEU A 254 25.54 10.19 -16.16
C LEU A 254 24.42 9.16 -16.12
N LYS A 255 24.72 7.95 -15.64
CA LYS A 255 23.73 6.90 -15.40
C LYS A 255 22.64 7.34 -14.42
N TYR A 256 23.01 7.84 -13.25
CA TYR A 256 22.04 8.33 -12.27
C TYR A 256 21.31 9.59 -12.73
N GLY A 257 22.00 10.51 -13.41
CA GLY A 257 21.41 11.70 -14.00
C GLY A 257 20.31 11.37 -15.01
N GLU A 258 20.57 10.41 -15.91
CA GLU A 258 19.58 9.92 -16.86
C GLU A 258 18.43 9.18 -16.17
N ALA A 259 18.73 8.32 -15.19
CA ALA A 259 17.71 7.59 -14.47
C ALA A 259 16.74 8.52 -13.71
N TYR A 260 17.25 9.52 -12.97
CA TYR A 260 16.41 10.52 -12.31
C TYR A 260 15.63 11.38 -13.29
N PHE A 261 16.20 11.70 -14.46
CA PHE A 261 15.48 12.44 -15.48
C PHE A 261 14.36 11.61 -16.12
N ALA A 262 14.58 10.31 -16.33
CA ALA A 262 13.54 9.39 -16.76
C ALA A 262 12.40 9.31 -15.72
N LEU A 263 12.71 9.24 -14.42
CA LEU A 263 11.70 9.29 -13.36
C LEU A 263 10.89 10.59 -13.36
N PHE A 264 11.54 11.73 -13.61
CA PHE A 264 10.85 13.01 -13.80
C PHE A 264 9.82 12.94 -14.94
N LEU A 265 10.20 12.36 -16.09
CA LEU A 265 9.29 12.20 -17.22
C LEU A 265 8.13 11.26 -16.91
N ILE A 266 8.41 10.13 -16.25
CA ILE A 266 7.38 9.16 -15.82
C ILE A 266 6.38 9.84 -14.88
N ALA A 267 6.85 10.49 -13.81
CA ALA A 267 5.99 11.16 -12.84
C ALA A 267 5.13 12.26 -13.49
N LYS A 268 5.70 13.00 -14.45
CA LYS A 268 4.98 14.04 -15.20
C LYS A 268 3.91 13.44 -16.12
N MET A 269 4.19 12.32 -16.77
CA MET A 269 3.20 11.60 -17.58
C MET A 269 2.08 11.02 -16.70
N SER A 270 2.40 10.43 -15.55
CA SER A 270 1.41 9.94 -14.59
C SER A 270 0.50 11.07 -14.09
N ALA A 271 1.08 12.23 -13.74
CA ALA A 271 0.31 13.42 -13.34
C ALA A 271 -0.63 13.90 -14.45
N ALA A 272 -0.16 13.92 -15.70
CA ALA A 272 -0.99 14.29 -16.85
C ALA A 272 -2.14 13.29 -17.06
N ASN A 273 -1.86 11.99 -17.00
CA ASN A 273 -2.88 10.95 -17.16
C ASN A 273 -3.97 11.04 -16.09
N LEU A 274 -3.60 11.29 -14.82
CA LEU A 274 -4.59 11.53 -13.75
C LEU A 274 -5.54 12.67 -14.08
N ILE A 275 -5.01 13.80 -14.57
CA ILE A 275 -5.82 14.97 -14.96
C ILE A 275 -6.75 14.64 -16.14
N TYR A 276 -6.30 13.81 -17.09
CA TYR A 276 -7.11 13.41 -18.24
C TYR A 276 -8.22 12.40 -17.88
N GLU A 277 -7.95 11.45 -16.99
CA GLU A 277 -8.88 10.34 -16.71
C GLU A 277 -10.03 10.74 -15.78
N LYS A 278 -9.85 11.71 -14.87
CA LYS A 278 -10.88 12.03 -13.86
C LYS A 278 -11.01 13.53 -13.57
N ARG A 279 -12.26 14.02 -13.54
CA ARG A 279 -12.65 15.36 -13.04
C ARG A 279 -13.16 15.25 -11.60
N SER A 280 -12.26 15.03 -10.65
CA SER A 280 -12.54 15.11 -9.21
C SER A 280 -11.51 16.03 -8.56
N ASP A 281 -11.91 16.81 -7.55
CA ASP A 281 -11.02 17.74 -6.83
C ASP A 281 -9.84 16.99 -6.17
N GLU A 282 -10.08 15.75 -5.70
CA GLU A 282 -9.04 14.87 -5.13
C GLU A 282 -7.96 14.49 -6.15
N VAL A 283 -8.35 14.40 -7.43
CA VAL A 283 -7.43 14.03 -8.52
C VAL A 283 -6.53 15.21 -8.88
N GLU A 284 -7.04 16.44 -8.78
CA GLU A 284 -6.22 17.64 -8.98
C GLU A 284 -5.15 17.78 -7.89
N GLU A 285 -5.49 17.48 -6.64
CA GLU A 285 -4.53 17.47 -5.52
C GLU A 285 -3.45 16.40 -5.72
N ALA A 286 -3.83 15.16 -6.05
CA ALA A 286 -2.89 14.09 -6.35
C ALA A 286 -1.96 14.43 -7.53
N ALA A 287 -2.50 15.04 -8.59
CA ALA A 287 -1.69 15.48 -9.73
C ALA A 287 -0.71 16.62 -9.36
N LYS A 288 -1.09 17.53 -8.45
CA LYS A 288 -0.18 18.56 -7.91
C LYS A 288 0.96 17.92 -7.12
N GLU A 289 0.66 16.92 -6.28
CA GLU A 289 1.69 16.19 -5.52
C GLU A 289 2.67 15.47 -6.45
N LEU A 290 2.19 14.77 -7.48
CA LEU A 290 3.06 14.12 -8.47
C LEU A 290 3.93 15.12 -9.23
N ASN A 291 3.40 16.30 -9.57
CA ASN A 291 4.19 17.35 -10.20
C ASN A 291 5.31 17.86 -9.27
N LEU A 292 5.04 18.04 -7.98
CA LEU A 292 6.06 18.41 -6.99
C LEU A 292 7.18 17.36 -6.90
N ILE A 293 6.81 16.08 -6.80
CA ILE A 293 7.75 14.96 -6.78
C ILE A 293 8.57 14.92 -8.08
N SER A 294 7.94 15.17 -9.23
CA SER A 294 8.65 15.21 -10.51
C SER A 294 9.74 16.31 -10.54
N GLU A 295 9.47 17.49 -9.97
CA GLU A 295 10.46 18.57 -9.91
C GLU A 295 11.60 18.28 -8.93
N ASP A 296 11.38 17.46 -7.89
CA ASP A 296 12.44 16.94 -7.04
C ASP A 296 13.37 16.00 -7.82
N TYR A 297 12.81 15.06 -8.61
CA TYR A 297 13.62 14.21 -9.49
C TYR A 297 14.42 15.01 -10.52
N ARG A 298 13.81 16.05 -11.11
CA ARG A 298 14.50 16.92 -12.05
C ARG A 298 15.68 17.65 -11.39
N ARG A 299 15.51 18.14 -10.16
CA ARG A 299 16.59 18.80 -9.40
C ARG A 299 17.72 17.82 -9.08
N MET A 300 17.39 16.60 -8.66
CA MET A 300 18.40 15.56 -8.43
C MET A 300 19.16 15.21 -9.72
N ALA A 301 18.46 14.99 -10.83
CA ALA A 301 19.08 14.74 -12.13
C ALA A 301 20.08 15.86 -12.52
N LEU A 302 19.66 17.12 -12.40
CA LEU A 302 20.53 18.27 -12.69
C LEU A 302 21.75 18.35 -11.78
N SER A 303 21.65 17.90 -10.53
CA SER A 303 22.78 17.89 -9.60
C SER A 303 23.87 16.90 -10.02
N PHE A 304 23.50 15.75 -10.59
CA PHE A 304 24.47 14.79 -11.15
C PHE A 304 25.05 15.27 -12.47
N LEU A 305 24.26 15.99 -13.27
CA LEU A 305 24.66 16.45 -14.61
C LEU A 305 25.47 17.76 -14.60
N GLN A 306 25.54 18.47 -13.47
CA GLN A 306 26.09 19.83 -13.41
C GLN A 306 27.54 19.94 -13.93
N ASP A 307 28.35 18.90 -13.74
CA ASP A 307 29.77 18.89 -14.09
C ASP A 307 30.01 18.70 -15.60
N TYR A 308 28.99 18.21 -16.34
CA TYR A 308 29.09 17.88 -17.77
C TYR A 308 28.45 18.92 -18.69
N ILE A 309 27.63 19.83 -18.14
CA ILE A 309 26.89 20.81 -18.94
C ILE A 309 27.85 21.91 -19.43
N LYS A 310 28.15 21.91 -20.74
CA LYS A 310 29.09 22.85 -21.41
C LYS A 310 28.71 24.33 -21.26
N TYR A 311 27.41 24.62 -21.19
CA TYR A 311 26.90 25.96 -20.95
C TYR A 311 26.24 25.96 -19.57
N PRO A 312 26.95 26.37 -18.50
CA PRO A 312 26.33 26.45 -17.18
C PRO A 312 25.05 27.26 -17.37
N VAL A 313 23.90 26.64 -17.06
CA VAL A 313 22.60 27.31 -17.08
C VAL A 313 22.85 28.63 -16.37
N SER A 314 22.82 29.75 -17.11
CA SER A 314 23.25 31.04 -16.57
C SER A 314 22.57 31.14 -15.23
N LYS A 315 23.33 31.20 -14.13
CA LYS A 315 22.76 31.37 -12.80
C LYS A 315 22.01 32.69 -12.88
N ARG A 316 20.74 32.64 -13.28
CA ARG A 316 19.86 33.79 -13.27
C ARG A 316 19.89 34.15 -11.81
N ALA A 317 20.57 35.26 -11.52
CA ALA A 317 20.62 35.83 -10.19
C ALA A 317 19.20 35.72 -9.67
N VAL A 318 19.04 35.01 -8.55
CA VAL A 318 17.77 34.88 -7.86
C VAL A 318 17.35 36.31 -7.56
N ARG A 319 16.59 36.93 -8.47
CA ARG A 319 15.86 38.15 -8.16
C ARG A 319 14.95 37.69 -7.06
N LYS A 320 15.18 38.19 -5.84
CA LYS A 320 14.18 38.18 -4.77
C LYS A 320 12.86 38.57 -5.43
N ILE A 321 12.00 37.58 -5.65
CA ILE A 321 10.61 37.84 -5.98
C ILE A 321 10.09 38.47 -4.69
N ARG A 322 9.99 39.81 -4.68
CA ARG A 322 9.13 40.48 -3.71
C ARG A 322 7.75 39.88 -3.93
N ASN A 323 7.13 39.39 -2.86
CA ASN A 323 5.71 39.06 -2.80
C ASN A 323 4.89 40.35 -2.94
N ASP A 324 4.97 40.99 -4.10
CA ASP A 324 4.04 42.05 -4.46
C ASP A 324 2.92 41.36 -5.25
N THR A 325 1.79 41.26 -4.56
CA THR A 325 0.47 40.81 -4.99
C THR A 325 0.17 41.06 -6.47
N TRP A 326 -0.27 40.00 -7.16
CA TRP A 326 -0.91 40.10 -8.47
C TRP A 326 -2.28 40.79 -8.34
N PRO A 327 -2.59 41.84 -9.12
CA PRO A 327 -3.97 42.25 -9.31
C PRO A 327 -4.63 41.30 -10.32
N LEU A 328 -5.65 40.57 -9.86
CA LEU A 328 -6.59 39.86 -10.72
C LEU A 328 -7.40 40.90 -11.49
N ASP A 329 -7.17 41.02 -12.80
CA ASP A 329 -8.09 41.69 -13.70
C ASP A 329 -8.50 40.68 -14.77
N TRP A 330 -9.70 40.12 -14.60
CA TRP A 330 -10.34 39.23 -15.56
C TRP A 330 -11.09 40.07 -16.58
N GLY A 331 -10.41 40.37 -17.69
CA GLY A 331 -11.02 40.93 -18.89
C GLY A 331 -11.74 39.85 -19.69
N VAL A 332 -13.06 39.97 -19.74
CA VAL A 332 -14.03 39.23 -20.55
C VAL A 332 -13.64 39.21 -22.04
N LEU A 333 -13.70 38.02 -22.65
CA LEU A 333 -14.18 37.82 -24.03
C LEU A 333 -14.94 36.49 -24.11
#